data_AF-A0A7C6ALN5-F1
#
_entry.id   AF-A0A7C6ALN5-F1
#
_cell.length_a   1.000
_cell.length_b   1.000
_cell.length_c   1.000
_cell.angle_alpha   90.00
_cell.angle_beta   90.00
_cell.angle_gamma   90.00
#
_symmetry.space_group_name_H-M   'P 1'
#
loop_
_entity.id
_entity.type
_entity.pdbx_description
1 polymer ?
#
loop_
_entity_poly.entity_id
_entity_poly.type
_entity_poly.pdbx_seq_one_letter_code
_entity_poly.pdbx_strand_id
1 'polypeptide(L)'
;MKPHRYLKNVTTLAYYPEKCTGCGRCVEVCPHRLFYLQDGKAAVRDRDLCMECGACRRNCPWEAIAVRPGVGCAWAIMLSELKGNKAVVCG
;
A
#
# COMPACT_ATOMS: atom_id res chain seq x y z
N MET A 1 -9.79 3.05 21.92
CA MET A 1 -10.11 3.26 20.49
C MET A 1 -9.51 2.13 19.68
N LYS A 2 -10.29 1.33 18.96
CA LYS A 2 -9.76 0.21 18.15
C LYS A 2 -9.08 0.79 16.90
N PRO A 3 -7.90 0.29 16.48
CA PRO A 3 -7.27 0.76 15.25
C PRO A 3 -8.22 0.43 14.08
N HIS A 4 -8.50 1.43 13.25
CA HIS A 4 -9.27 1.25 12.02
C HIS A 4 -8.45 0.36 11.07
N ARG A 5 -8.73 -0.94 11.13
CA ARG A 5 -8.27 -1.92 10.14
C ARG A 5 -9.14 -1.78 8.90
N TYR A 6 -8.51 -1.87 7.75
CA TYR A 6 -9.16 -2.07 6.46
C TYR A 6 -9.66 -3.53 6.37
N LEU A 7 -9.80 -4.06 5.15
CA LEU A 7 -10.17 -5.43 4.87
C LEU A 7 -8.97 -6.37 5.07
N LYS A 8 -9.25 -7.56 5.62
CA LYS A 8 -8.21 -8.55 5.91
C LYS A 8 -7.65 -9.19 4.64
N ASN A 9 -6.33 -9.26 4.53
CA ASN A 9 -5.62 -10.00 3.47
C ASN A 9 -5.95 -9.60 2.02
N VAL A 10 -6.45 -8.39 1.77
CA VAL A 10 -6.75 -7.92 0.41
C VAL A 10 -5.70 -6.98 -0.16
N THR A 11 -4.78 -6.46 0.67
CA THR A 11 -3.85 -5.43 0.23
C THR A 11 -2.78 -5.97 -0.73
N THR A 12 -2.55 -5.22 -1.80
CA THR A 12 -1.47 -5.38 -2.79
C THR A 12 -0.10 -4.92 -2.29
N LEU A 13 -0.01 -4.42 -1.04
CA LEU A 13 1.23 -3.93 -0.46
C LEU A 13 2.35 -4.97 -0.53
N ALA A 14 3.48 -4.66 -1.16
CA ALA A 14 4.70 -5.43 -1.09
C ALA A 14 5.82 -4.57 -0.48
N TYR A 15 6.60 -5.18 0.41
CA TYR A 15 7.74 -4.54 1.06
C TYR A 15 9.00 -5.37 0.80
N TYR A 16 10.04 -4.70 0.33
CA TYR A 16 11.32 -5.24 -0.13
C TYR A 16 12.43 -4.78 0.84
N PRO A 17 12.66 -5.49 1.97
CA PRO A 17 13.60 -5.07 3.00
C PRO A 17 15.06 -4.96 2.50
N GLU A 18 15.41 -5.67 1.44
CA GLU A 18 16.72 -5.61 0.77
C GLU A 18 16.98 -4.26 0.10
N LYS A 19 15.93 -3.55 -0.33
CA LYS A 19 16.02 -2.20 -0.92
C LYS A 19 15.88 -1.08 0.12
N CYS A 20 15.48 -1.41 1.35
CA CYS A 20 15.23 -0.40 2.37
C CYS A 20 16.53 0.10 3.01
N THR A 21 16.73 1.41 2.98
CA THR A 21 17.87 2.08 3.63
C THR A 21 17.54 2.69 5.00
N GLY A 22 16.31 2.49 5.51
CA GLY A 22 15.90 3.05 6.80
C GLY A 22 15.55 4.54 6.81
N CYS A 23 15.40 5.20 5.65
CA CYS A 23 15.20 6.66 5.59
C CYS A 23 13.90 7.21 6.23
N GLY A 24 12.99 6.35 6.72
CA GLY A 24 11.82 6.79 7.50
C GLY A 24 10.68 7.45 6.74
N ARG A 25 10.83 7.87 5.48
CA ARG A 25 9.76 8.56 4.72
C ARG A 25 8.42 7.84 4.71
N CYS A 26 8.41 6.51 4.61
CA CYS A 26 7.18 5.72 4.65
C CYS A 26 6.43 5.80 6.00
N VAL A 27 7.15 6.02 7.11
CA VAL A 27 6.58 6.22 8.45
C VAL A 27 5.91 7.58 8.53
N GLU A 28 6.55 8.62 7.96
CA GLU A 28 6.05 10.00 7.96
C GLU A 28 4.77 10.15 7.13
N VAL A 29 4.74 9.60 5.91
CA VAL A 29 3.64 9.82 4.96
C VAL A 29 2.46 8.86 5.13
N CYS A 30 2.57 7.83 5.99
CA CYS A 30 1.49 6.87 6.17
C CYS A 30 0.48 7.37 7.22
N PRO A 31 -0.73 7.81 6.82
CA PRO A 31 -1.72 8.33 7.77
C PRO A 31 -2.18 7.25 8.77
N HIS A 32 -2.06 5.98 8.40
CA HIS A 32 -2.49 4.83 9.19
C HIS A 32 -1.36 4.21 10.03
N ARG A 33 -0.16 4.81 10.03
CA ARG A 33 1.01 4.36 10.82
C ARG A 33 1.32 2.86 10.64
N LEU A 34 1.21 2.40 9.40
CA LEU A 34 1.51 1.03 8.98
C LEU A 34 2.98 0.67 9.18
N PHE A 35 3.87 1.62 8.89
CA PHE A 35 5.31 1.46 9.00
C PHE A 35 5.84 2.00 10.32
N TYR A 36 6.88 1.36 10.82
CA TYR A 36 7.72 1.87 11.91
C TYR A 36 9.18 1.53 11.61
N LEU A 37 10.12 2.17 12.33
CA LEU A 37 11.54 1.83 12.18
C LEU A 37 11.93 0.77 13.21
N GLN A 38 12.64 -0.25 12.74
CA GLN A 38 13.21 -1.32 13.54
C GLN A 38 14.53 -1.75 12.90
N ASP A 39 15.59 -1.90 13.71
CA ASP A 39 16.89 -2.42 13.25
C ASP A 39 17.46 -1.66 12.03
N GLY A 40 17.29 -0.33 12.03
CA GLY A 40 17.75 0.54 10.94
C GLY A 40 16.97 0.43 9.63
N LYS A 41 15.83 -0.29 9.60
CA LYS A 41 14.96 -0.42 8.42
C LYS A 41 13.50 -0.15 8.77
N ALA A 42 12.68 0.04 7.75
CA ALA A 42 11.23 0.04 7.95
C ALA A 42 10.75 -1.38 8.24
N ALA A 43 9.73 -1.50 9.09
CA ALA A 43 9.01 -2.73 9.38
C ALA A 43 7.51 -2.47 9.25
N VAL A 44 6.76 -3.50 8.86
CA VAL A 44 5.30 -3.43 8.65
C VAL A 44 4.61 -3.97 9.90
N ARG A 45 3.78 -3.13 10.53
CA ARG A 45 3.08 -3.49 11.77
C ARG A 45 1.92 -4.46 11.55
N ASP A 46 1.04 -4.10 10.63
CA ASP A 46 -0.18 -4.85 10.32
C ASP A 46 -0.62 -4.47 8.91
N ARG A 47 -0.51 -5.41 7.97
CA ARG A 47 -0.83 -5.18 6.55
C ARG A 47 -2.27 -4.73 6.35
N ASP A 48 -3.18 -5.14 7.22
CA ASP A 48 -4.59 -4.79 7.14
C ASP A 48 -4.85 -3.32 7.54
N LEU A 49 -3.84 -2.55 7.95
CA LEU A 49 -3.95 -1.09 8.09
C LEU A 49 -3.80 -0.36 6.75
N CYS A 50 -3.29 -1.03 5.70
CA CYS A 50 -3.06 -0.44 4.40
C CYS A 50 -4.37 -0.24 3.64
N MET A 51 -4.77 1.03 3.48
CA MET A 51 -5.88 1.42 2.60
C MET A 51 -5.46 1.67 1.14
N GLU A 52 -4.24 1.23 0.78
CA GLU A 52 -3.70 1.34 -0.58
C GLU A 52 -3.60 2.77 -1.14
N CYS A 53 -3.45 3.79 -0.29
CA CYS A 53 -3.38 5.19 -0.76
C CYS A 53 -2.15 5.52 -1.63
N GLY A 54 -1.12 4.67 -1.63
CA GLY A 54 0.08 4.85 -2.45
C GLY A 54 1.09 5.90 -1.96
N ALA A 55 0.84 6.58 -0.85
CA ALA A 55 1.72 7.62 -0.32
C ALA A 55 3.13 7.10 -0.02
N CYS A 56 3.24 5.93 0.62
CA CYS A 56 4.53 5.31 0.95
C CYS A 56 5.34 4.92 -0.29
N ARG A 57 4.70 4.34 -1.32
CA ARG A 57 5.32 4.02 -2.61
C ARG A 57 5.86 5.28 -3.28
N ARG A 58 5.04 6.33 -3.38
CA ARG A 58 5.42 7.59 -4.05
C ARG A 58 6.63 8.27 -3.39
N ASN A 59 6.78 8.11 -2.08
CA ASN A 59 7.83 8.77 -1.30
C ASN A 59 9.01 7.85 -0.96
N CYS A 60 9.08 6.63 -1.50
CA CYS A 60 10.23 5.76 -1.32
C CYS A 60 11.20 5.94 -2.50
N PRO A 61 12.35 6.62 -2.32
CA PRO A 61 13.30 6.84 -3.42
C PRO A 61 14.00 5.55 -3.87
N TRP A 62 13.95 4.51 -3.03
CA TRP A 62 14.63 3.24 -3.24
C TRP A 62 13.69 2.14 -3.73
N GLU A 63 12.44 2.48 -4.01
CA GLU A 63 11.42 1.54 -4.50
C GLU A 63 11.27 0.29 -3.61
N ALA A 64 11.53 0.43 -2.31
CA ALA A 64 11.42 -0.65 -1.34
C ALA A 64 9.96 -1.01 -1.01
N ILE A 65 8.98 -0.24 -1.51
CA ILE A 65 7.56 -0.43 -1.23
C ILE A 65 6.79 -0.35 -2.55
N ALA A 66 6.00 -1.38 -2.85
CA ALA A 66 4.99 -1.36 -3.90
C ALA A 66 3.60 -1.45 -3.27
N VAL A 67 2.64 -0.76 -3.85
CA VAL A 67 1.22 -0.89 -3.55
C VAL A 67 0.48 -0.34 -4.77
N ARG A 68 -0.64 -0.95 -5.14
CA ARG A 68 -1.47 -0.49 -6.24
C ARG A 68 -2.53 0.46 -5.68
N PRO A 69 -2.40 1.78 -5.86
CA PRO A 69 -3.45 2.69 -5.44
C PRO A 69 -4.64 2.62 -6.38
N GLY A 70 -5.85 2.63 -5.83
CA GLY A 70 -7.06 2.60 -6.62
C GLY A 70 -8.33 2.61 -5.78
N VAL A 71 -9.42 2.99 -6.43
CA VAL A 71 -10.79 2.83 -5.95
C VAL A 71 -11.33 1.53 -6.55
N GLY A 72 -10.88 0.37 -6.04
CA GLY A 72 -10.99 -0.94 -6.71
C GLY A 72 -12.26 -1.18 -7.54
N CYS A 73 -13.45 -0.96 -6.97
CA CYS A 73 -14.73 -1.12 -7.68
C CYS A 73 -14.95 -0.10 -8.80
N ALA A 74 -14.67 1.19 -8.55
CA ALA A 74 -14.83 2.23 -9.57
C ALA A 74 -13.80 2.09 -10.70
N TRP A 75 -12.57 1.68 -10.38
CA TRP A 75 -11.56 1.32 -11.37
C TRP A 75 -12.03 0.17 -12.27
N ALA A 76 -12.58 -0.90 -11.67
CA ALA A 76 -13.10 -2.05 -12.42
C ALA A 76 -14.27 -1.66 -13.33
N ILE A 77 -15.22 -0.84 -12.84
CA ILE A 77 -16.36 -0.34 -13.63
C ILE A 77 -15.86 0.50 -14.82
N MET A 78 -15.01 1.51 -14.56
CA MET A 78 -14.49 2.39 -15.62
C MET A 78 -13.72 1.61 -16.70
N LEU A 79 -12.93 0.60 -16.31
CA LEU A 79 -12.21 -0.22 -17.27
C LEU A 79 -13.10 -1.22 -18.01
N SER A 80 -14.16 -1.73 -17.39
CA SER A 80 -15.12 -2.61 -18.06
C SER A 80 -15.74 -1.92 -19.27
N GLU A 81 -16.12 -0.66 -19.10
CA GLU A 81 -16.64 0.20 -20.17
C GLU A 81 -15.58 0.50 -21.24
N LEU A 82 -14.36 0.84 -20.86
CA LEU A 82 -13.30 1.22 -21.82
C LEU A 82 -12.67 0.05 -22.58
N LYS A 83 -12.54 -1.13 -21.96
CA LYS A 83 -11.77 -2.26 -22.50
C LYS A 83 -12.63 -3.45 -22.93
N GLY A 84 -13.96 -3.33 -22.84
CA GLY A 84 -14.89 -4.40 -23.20
C GLY A 84 -14.69 -5.65 -22.33
N ASN A 85 -15.12 -5.55 -21.07
CA ASN A 85 -15.45 -6.70 -20.21
C ASN A 85 -14.33 -7.76 -19.97
N LYS A 86 -13.05 -7.35 -19.88
CA LYS A 86 -11.91 -8.27 -19.66
C LYS A 86 -11.06 -8.01 -18.41
N ALA A 87 -11.42 -7.05 -17.57
CA ALA A 87 -10.59 -6.71 -16.40
C ALA A 87 -11.44 -6.52 -15.14
N VAL A 88 -12.00 -7.62 -14.62
CA VAL A 88 -12.68 -7.60 -13.32
C VAL A 88 -11.78 -8.30 -12.30
N VAL A 89 -10.79 -7.58 -11.82
CA VAL A 89 -10.08 -7.95 -10.58
C VAL A 89 -10.07 -6.75 -9.65
N CYS A 90 -10.39 -7.00 -8.39
CA CYS A 90 -10.17 -6.07 -7.31
C CYS A 90 -8.67 -5.82 -7.24
N GLY A 91 -8.24 -4.60 -7.54
CA GLY A 91 -6.93 -4.15 -7.14
C GLY A 91 -6.96 -2.68 -6.81
#